data_AF-A0A529PSM6-F1
#
_entry.id   AF-A0A529PSM6-F1
#
_cell.length_a   1.000
_cell.length_b   1.000
_cell.length_c   1.000
_cell.angle_alpha   90.00
_cell.angle_beta   90.00
_cell.angle_gamma   90.00
#
_symmetry.space_group_name_H-M   'P 1'
#
loop_
_entity.id
_entity.type
_entity.pdbx_description
1 polymer ?
#
loop_
_entity_poly.entity_id
_entity_poly.type
_entity_poly.pdbx_seq_one_letter_code
_entity_poly.pdbx_strand_id
1 'polypeptide(L)' 'PTIVSAKMWQWMLSDQFGIINVVLLNLGLIDSKIAWTASADTAMVAVLIVDIWKSTPFMALLILAALQMLPREILE' A
#
# COMPACT_ATOMS: atom_id res chain seq x y z
N PRO A 1 8.84 7.26 11.36
CA PRO A 1 10.17 7.27 10.70
C PRO A 1 10.19 6.37 9.47
N THR A 2 10.66 6.85 8.31
CA THR A 2 10.59 6.14 7.02
C THR A 2 11.23 4.74 7.08
N ILE A 3 12.31 4.58 7.84
CA ILE A 3 13.02 3.31 8.02
C ILE A 3 12.14 2.26 8.71
N VAL A 4 11.34 2.67 9.70
CA VAL A 4 10.44 1.76 10.43
C VAL A 4 9.33 1.26 9.50
N SER A 5 8.72 2.16 8.72
CA SER A 5 7.72 1.79 7.71
C SER A 5 8.29 0.85 6.65
N ALA A 6 9.51 1.11 6.16
CA ALA A 6 10.17 0.24 5.19
C ALA A 6 10.43 -1.17 5.77
N LYS A 7 10.87 -1.27 7.03
CA LYS A 7 11.09 -2.55 7.71
C LYS A 7 9.79 -3.33 7.94
N MET A 8 8.71 -2.64 8.31
CA MET A 8 7.39 -3.28 8.44
C MET A 8 6.93 -3.85 7.10
N TRP A 9 7.00 -3.07 6.01
CA TRP A 9 6.64 -3.55 4.68
C TRP A 9 7.53 -4.70 4.19
N GLN A 10 8.84 -4.64 4.48
CA GLN A 10 9.77 -5.73 4.18
C GLN A 10 9.34 -7.05 4.86
N TRP A 11 8.88 -6.97 6.12
CA TRP A 11 8.36 -8.15 6.83
C TRP A 11 7.01 -8.61 6.26
N MET A 12 6.07 -7.68 6.00
CA MET A 12 4.75 -8.01 5.47
C MET A 12 4.79 -8.70 4.09
N LEU A 13 5.76 -8.31 3.26
CA LEU A 13 6.00 -8.84 1.92
C LEU A 13 6.89 -10.11 1.91
N SER A 14 7.31 -10.61 3.08
CA SER A 14 8.12 -11.82 3.16
C SER A 14 7.38 -13.04 2.59
N ASP A 15 8.13 -13.85 1.85
CA ASP A 15 7.70 -15.13 1.28
C ASP A 15 7.56 -16.25 2.32
N GLN A 16 8.28 -16.17 3.45
CA GLN A 16 8.23 -17.20 4.50
C GLN A 16 7.06 -16.99 5.46
N PHE A 17 6.96 -15.79 6.05
CA PHE A 17 6.03 -15.48 7.14
C PHE A 17 5.25 -14.17 6.96
N GLY A 18 5.27 -13.59 5.75
CA GLY A 18 4.61 -12.31 5.48
C GLY A 18 3.08 -12.41 5.52
N ILE A 19 2.45 -11.46 6.22
CA ILE A 19 0.98 -11.40 6.36
C ILE A 19 0.26 -11.26 5.02
N ILE A 20 0.87 -10.62 4.01
CA ILE A 20 0.25 -10.41 2.70
C ILE A 20 0.02 -11.75 2.00
N ASN A 21 1.02 -12.63 2.00
CA ASN A 21 0.88 -13.97 1.44
C ASN A 21 -0.19 -14.80 2.18
N VAL A 22 -0.23 -14.71 3.51
CA VAL A 22 -1.24 -15.41 4.33
C VAL A 22 -2.65 -14.95 3.99
N VAL A 23 -2.88 -13.63 3.90
CA VAL A 23 -4.19 -13.08 3.56
C VAL A 23 -4.60 -13.47 2.14
N LEU A 24 -3.70 -13.37 1.16
CA LEU A 24 -4.00 -13.71 -0.23
C LEU A 24 -4.30 -15.21 -0.42
N LEU A 25 -3.58 -16.09 0.29
CA LEU A 25 -3.85 -17.53 0.31
C LEU A 25 -5.24 -17.82 0.93
N ASN A 26 -5.55 -17.20 2.07
CA ASN A 26 -6.84 -17.40 2.74
C ASN A 26 -8.03 -16.88 1.93
N LEU A 27 -7.83 -15.84 1.12
CA LEU A 27 -8.83 -15.31 0.20
C LEU A 27 -8.94 -16.12 -1.10
N GLY A 28 -8.07 -17.12 -1.32
CA GLY A 28 -8.03 -17.90 -2.57
C GLY A 28 -7.56 -17.11 -3.79
N LEU A 29 -6.84 -16.00 -3.58
CA LEU A 29 -6.33 -15.14 -4.67
C LEU A 29 -5.00 -15.65 -5.25
N ILE A 30 -4.29 -16.48 -4.50
CA ILE A 30 -3.02 -17.11 -4.91
C ILE A 30 -3.01 -18.57 -4.43
N ASP A 31 -2.42 -19.47 -5.22
CA ASP A 31 -2.30 -20.89 -4.87
C ASP A 31 -1.02 -21.22 -4.08
N SER A 32 -0.01 -20.35 -4.17
CA SER A 32 1.29 -20.51 -3.53
C SER A 32 1.83 -19.18 -3.05
N LYS A 33 2.69 -19.19 -2.02
CA LYS A 33 3.34 -17.98 -1.50
C LYS A 33 4.17 -17.30 -2.60
N ILE A 34 4.02 -15.99 -2.72
CA ILE A 34 4.72 -15.18 -3.71
C ILE A 34 5.96 -14.54 -3.08
N ALA A 35 7.08 -14.59 -3.80
CA ALA A 35 8.32 -13.96 -3.42
C ALA A 35 8.37 -12.50 -3.89
N TRP A 36 7.56 -11.66 -3.24
CA TRP A 36 7.27 -10.27 -3.64
C TRP A 36 8.51 -9.45 -3.98
N THR A 37 9.56 -9.51 -3.14
CA THR A 37 10.78 -8.73 -3.32
C THR A 37 11.90 -9.47 -4.03
N ALA A 38 11.76 -10.79 -4.23
CA ALA A 38 12.82 -11.63 -4.79
C ALA A 38 12.63 -11.92 -6.28
N SER A 39 11.40 -11.84 -6.79
CA SER A 39 11.11 -11.98 -8.22
C SER A 39 10.99 -10.60 -8.89
N ALA A 40 11.56 -10.44 -10.09
CA ALA A 40 11.56 -9.17 -10.82
C ALA A 40 10.14 -8.69 -11.16
N ASP A 41 9.26 -9.63 -11.52
CA ASP A 41 7.88 -9.34 -11.94
C ASP A 41 7.04 -8.81 -10.77
N THR A 42 7.23 -9.38 -9.57
CA THR A 42 6.45 -8.98 -8.38
C THR A 42 7.09 -7.83 -7.61
N ALA A 43 8.40 -7.63 -7.76
CA ALA A 43 9.14 -6.58 -7.06
C ALA A 43 8.65 -5.19 -7.47
N MET A 44 8.42 -4.97 -8.76
CA MET A 44 7.90 -3.69 -9.26
C MET A 44 6.52 -3.37 -8.65
N VAL A 45 5.61 -4.34 -8.68
CA VAL A 45 4.26 -4.19 -8.11
C VAL A 45 4.32 -3.95 -6.61
N ALA A 46 5.15 -4.70 -5.88
CA ALA A 46 5.32 -4.52 -4.45
C ALA A 46 5.83 -3.11 -4.10
N VAL A 47 6.83 -2.61 -4.83
CA VAL A 47 7.36 -1.24 -4.63
C VAL A 47 6.29 -0.19 -4.92
N LEU A 48 5.54 -0.34 -6.02
CA LEU A 48 4.44 0.58 -6.36
C LEU A 48 3.37 0.65 -5.27
N ILE A 49 2.95 -0.50 -4.73
CA ILE A 49 1.95 -0.54 -3.64
C ILE A 49 2.45 0.23 -2.42
N VAL A 50 3.71 0.02 -2.01
CA VAL A 50 4.30 0.71 -0.85
C VAL A 50 4.41 2.21 -1.09
N ASP A 51 4.79 2.63 -2.29
CA ASP A 51 4.93 4.05 -2.65
C ASP A 51 3.58 4.77 -2.70
N ILE A 52 2.56 4.13 -3.30
CA ILE A 52 1.18 4.63 -3.33
C ILE A 52 0.63 4.74 -1.90
N TRP A 53 0.81 3.70 -1.08
CA TRP A 53 0.34 3.72 0.32
C TRP A 53 0.96 4.86 1.12
N LYS A 54 2.24 5.19 0.86
CA LYS A 54 2.94 6.28 1.54
C LYS A 54 2.45 7.67 1.10
N SER A 55 2.12 7.85 -0.18
CA SER A 55 1.74 9.15 -0.74
C SER A 55 0.25 9.47 -0.59
N THR A 56 -0.60 8.44 -0.54
CA THR A 56 -2.07 8.58 -0.48
C THR A 56 -2.57 9.42 0.71
N PRO A 57 -2.10 9.22 1.96
CA PRO A 57 -2.63 9.98 3.10
C PRO A 57 -2.39 11.48 2.96
N PHE A 58 -1.24 11.88 2.43
CA PHE A 58 -0.92 13.29 2.21
C PHE A 58 -1.79 13.91 1.12
N MET A 59 -1.94 13.22 -0.02
CA MET A 59 -2.81 13.69 -1.10
C MET A 59 -4.28 13.78 -0.67
N ALA A 60 -4.76 12.81 0.10
CA ALA A 60 -6.11 12.84 0.66
C ALA A 60 -6.34 14.07 1.54
N LEU A 61 -5.36 14.45 2.37
CA LEU A 61 -5.44 15.65 3.19
C LEU A 61 -5.44 16.94 2.35
N LEU A 62 -4.63 17.01 1.29
CA LEU A 62 -4.63 18.15 0.38
C LEU A 62 -5.96 18.31 -0.35
N ILE A 63 -6.52 17.20 -0.85
CA ILE A 63 -7.84 17.19 -1.49
C ILE A 63 -8.91 17.62 -0.48
N LEU A 64 -8.86 17.09 0.74
CA LEU A 64 -9.80 17.47 1.81
C LEU A 64 -9.70 18.96 2.14
N ALA A 65 -8.48 19.51 2.26
CA ALA A 65 -8.27 20.94 2.51
C ALA A 65 -8.81 21.80 1.36
N ALA A 66 -8.56 21.40 0.11
CA ALA A 66 -9.10 22.08 -1.07
C ALA A 66 -10.64 22.04 -1.08
N LEU A 67 -11.25 20.90 -0.76
CA LEU A 67 -12.70 20.76 -0.64
C LEU A 67 -13.28 21.62 0.50
N GLN A 68 -12.56 21.78 1.61
CA GLN A 68 -12.97 22.65 2.73
C GLN A 68 -12.93 24.14 2.40
N MET A 69 -12.14 24.56 1.40
CA MET A 69 -12.06 25.95 0.95
C MET A 69 -13.22 26.36 0.01
N LEU A 70 -13.98 25.40 -0.53
CA LEU A 70 -15.10 25.70 -1.42
C LEU A 70 -16.25 26.37 -0.64
N PRO A 71 -16.77 27.52 -1.10
CA PRO A 71 -17.96 28.13 -0.52
C PRO A 71 -19.15 27.16 -0.58
N ARG A 72 -19.89 27.04 0.52
CA ARG A 72 -21.06 26.14 0.61
C ARG A 72 -22.15 26.47 -0.42
N GLU A 73 -22.18 27.70 -0.91
CA GLU A 73 -23.09 28.21 -1.94
C GLU A 73 -22.95 27.49 -3.30
N ILE A 74 -21.82 26.82 -3.59
CA ILE A 74 -21.59 26.09 -4.85
C ILE A 74 -22.14 24.65 -4.77
N LEU A 75 -22.41 24.13 -3.56
CA LEU A 75 -22.89 22.77 -3.33
C LEU A 75 -24.41 22.69 -3.13
N GLU A 76 -25.11 23.83 -3.14
CA GLU A 76 -26.57 23.94 -3.06
C GLU A 76 -27.25 23.83 -4.44
#